data_AF-A0A933HJF9-F1
#
_entry.id   AF-A0A933HJF9-F1
#
_cell.length_a   1.000
_cell.length_b   1.000
_cell.length_c   1.000
_cell.angle_alpha   90.00
_cell.angle_beta   90.00
_cell.angle_gamma   90.00
#
_symmetry.space_group_name_H-M   'P 1'
#
loop_
_entity.id
_entity.type
_entity.pdbx_description
1 polymer ?
#
loop_
_entity_poly.entity_id
_entity_poly.type
_entity_poly.pdbx_seq_one_letter_code
_entity_poly.pdbx_strand_id
1 'polypeptide(L)'
;MILGHVTNTFMLHSVGSHFLKDKLPPLPPVLAGALAPDILDKAIMVTGLIESYPGRGLFHSLVTLTVLAVPAIRAFPARAKLVGAVYLGALVHLAQDTPDLSVILWPLAGPWEPYPYMSLVEKLVNLYIGMNPLQAWLGEMAGAIYCAGYFVTRILKWRAKKKNDVSLVEVE
;
A
#
# COMPACT_ATOMS: atom_id res chain seq x y z
N MET A 1 5.18 3.63 5.76
CA MET A 1 4.01 4.34 6.32
C MET A 1 2.79 3.42 6.21
N ILE A 2 2.68 2.40 7.06
CA ILE A 2 1.75 1.27 6.79
C ILE A 2 0.28 1.73 6.63
N LEU A 3 -0.19 2.62 7.51
CA LEU A 3 -1.57 3.13 7.47
C LEU A 3 -1.83 3.98 6.22
N GLY A 4 -0.90 4.85 5.82
CA GLY A 4 -1.00 5.66 4.61
C GLY A 4 -1.12 4.81 3.34
N HIS A 5 -0.34 3.74 3.22
CA HIS A 5 -0.41 2.86 2.05
C HIS A 5 -1.74 2.12 1.97
N VAL A 6 -2.26 1.66 3.11
CA VAL A 6 -3.56 0.97 3.17
C VAL A 6 -4.70 1.93 2.82
N THR A 7 -4.73 3.14 3.39
CA THR A 7 -5.79 4.12 3.12
C THR A 7 -5.75 4.60 1.67
N ASN A 8 -4.57 4.87 1.12
CA ASN A 8 -4.42 5.31 -0.27
C ASN A 8 -4.75 4.19 -1.25
N THR A 9 -4.35 2.96 -0.97
CA THR A 9 -4.71 1.79 -1.80
C THR A 9 -6.22 1.56 -1.78
N PHE A 10 -6.86 1.68 -0.61
CA PHE A 10 -8.32 1.60 -0.50
C PHE A 10 -9.00 2.70 -1.31
N MET A 11 -8.54 3.95 -1.17
CA MET A 11 -9.10 5.09 -1.92
C MET A 11 -8.97 4.87 -3.42
N LEU A 12 -7.76 4.55 -3.92
CA LEU A 12 -7.51 4.33 -5.34
C LEU A 12 -8.34 3.16 -5.89
N HIS A 13 -8.47 2.08 -5.13
CA HIS A 13 -9.31 0.95 -5.51
C HIS A 13 -10.80 1.34 -5.57
N SER A 14 -11.29 2.04 -4.56
CA SER A 14 -12.68 2.50 -4.47
C SER A 14 -13.03 3.47 -5.60
N VAL A 15 -12.17 4.45 -5.87
CA VAL A 15 -12.32 5.38 -7.01
C VAL A 15 -12.24 4.62 -8.33
N GLY A 16 -11.23 3.75 -8.50
CA GLY A 16 -11.09 2.93 -9.68
C GLY A 16 -12.31 2.04 -9.93
N SER A 17 -12.96 1.54 -8.88
CA SER A 17 -14.16 0.69 -9.01
C SER A 17 -15.35 1.44 -9.60
N HIS A 18 -15.43 2.77 -9.43
CA HIS A 18 -16.45 3.56 -10.10
C HIS A 18 -16.25 3.62 -11.62
N PHE A 19 -14.99 3.64 -12.07
CA PHE A 19 -14.66 3.74 -13.50
C PHE A 19 -14.54 2.38 -14.19
N LEU A 20 -13.98 1.39 -13.50
CA LEU A 20 -13.62 0.09 -14.04
C LEU A 20 -14.57 -1.04 -13.62
N LYS A 21 -15.51 -0.75 -12.70
CA LYS A 21 -16.53 -1.69 -12.20
C LYS A 21 -15.91 -3.05 -11.85
N ASP A 22 -16.38 -4.11 -12.51
CA ASP A 22 -16.04 -5.50 -12.23
C ASP A 22 -14.69 -5.94 -12.82
N LYS A 23 -13.94 -5.03 -13.46
CA LYS A 23 -12.64 -5.33 -14.04
C LYS A 23 -11.50 -5.25 -13.02
N LEU A 24 -11.74 -4.66 -11.85
CA LEU A 24 -10.73 -4.58 -10.79
C LEU A 24 -10.64 -5.90 -10.00
N PRO A 25 -9.43 -6.29 -9.58
CA PRO A 25 -9.27 -7.42 -8.67
C PRO A 25 -9.96 -7.13 -7.33
N PRO A 26 -10.34 -8.18 -6.56
CA PRO A 26 -10.92 -8.02 -5.23
C PRO A 26 -10.02 -7.18 -4.33
N LEU A 27 -10.61 -6.31 -3.52
CA LEU A 27 -9.88 -5.39 -2.63
C LEU A 27 -8.99 -6.10 -1.59
N PRO A 28 -9.42 -7.17 -0.88
CA PRO A 28 -8.60 -7.78 0.17
C PRO A 28 -7.20 -8.24 -0.27
N PRO A 29 -7.02 -8.97 -1.39
CA PRO A 29 -5.68 -9.33 -1.85
C PRO A 29 -4.86 -8.13 -2.33
N VAL A 30 -5.50 -7.09 -2.86
CA VAL A 30 -4.80 -5.84 -3.21
C VAL A 30 -4.27 -5.15 -1.95
N LEU A 31 -5.06 -5.09 -0.88
CA LEU A 31 -4.60 -4.54 0.41
C LEU A 31 -3.47 -5.38 1.02
N ALA A 32 -3.57 -6.71 0.95
CA ALA A 32 -2.50 -7.60 1.40
C ALA A 32 -1.19 -7.35 0.61
N GLY A 33 -1.32 -7.16 -0.70
CA GLY A 33 -0.24 -6.74 -1.57
C GLY A 33 0.40 -5.42 -1.16
N ALA A 34 -0.42 -4.41 -0.86
CA ALA A 34 0.06 -3.09 -0.43
C ALA A 34 0.74 -3.10 0.95
N LEU A 35 0.68 -4.19 1.70
CA LEU A 35 1.44 -4.39 2.94
C LEU A 35 2.74 -5.18 2.72
N ALA A 36 2.83 -5.92 1.62
CA ALA A 36 3.89 -6.88 1.39
C ALA A 36 5.30 -6.26 1.34
N PRO A 37 5.56 -5.13 0.63
CA PRO A 37 6.89 -4.53 0.63
C PRO A 37 7.37 -4.17 2.05
N ASP A 38 6.51 -3.48 2.78
CA ASP A 38 6.75 -3.02 4.16
C ASP A 38 7.06 -4.17 5.14
N ILE A 39 6.43 -5.34 4.95
CA ILE A 39 6.66 -6.55 5.77
C ILE A 39 7.94 -7.26 5.34
N LEU A 40 8.14 -7.47 4.04
CA LEU A 40 9.28 -8.20 3.50
C LEU A 40 10.59 -7.47 3.80
N ASP A 41 10.63 -6.15 3.62
CA ASP A 41 11.83 -5.35 3.86
C ASP A 41 12.23 -5.38 5.35
N LYS A 42 11.25 -5.41 6.26
CA LYS A 42 11.49 -5.55 7.71
C LYS A 42 11.87 -6.97 8.10
N ALA A 43 11.31 -7.99 7.47
CA ALA A 43 11.69 -9.39 7.74
C ALA A 43 13.14 -9.64 7.31
N ILE A 44 13.51 -9.22 6.10
CA ILE A 44 14.88 -9.33 5.57
C ILE A 44 15.87 -8.60 6.49
N MET A 45 15.51 -7.41 6.97
CA MET A 45 16.29 -6.67 7.97
C MET A 45 16.58 -7.50 9.22
N VAL A 46 15.54 -8.08 9.82
CA VAL A 46 15.65 -8.78 11.11
C VAL A 46 16.49 -10.05 10.96
N THR A 47 16.43 -10.70 9.80
CA THR A 47 17.18 -11.94 9.56
C THR A 47 18.67 -11.76 9.30
N GLY A 48 19.19 -10.52 9.25
CA GLY A 48 20.63 -10.27 9.05
C GLY A 48 21.17 -10.71 7.67
N LEU A 49 20.30 -11.17 6.76
CA LEU A 49 20.68 -11.60 5.41
C LEU A 49 21.33 -10.48 4.60
N ILE A 50 21.07 -9.22 4.96
CA ILE A 50 21.60 -8.03 4.30
C ILE A 50 21.92 -6.96 5.37
N GLU A 51 22.99 -7.16 6.12
CA GLU A 51 23.39 -6.30 7.27
C GLU A 51 23.77 -4.86 6.87
N SER A 52 24.07 -4.59 5.60
CA SER A 52 24.67 -3.31 5.21
C SER A 52 24.53 -2.97 3.73
N TYR A 53 23.38 -3.25 3.10
CA TYR A 53 23.13 -2.65 1.78
C TYR A 53 22.55 -1.25 1.94
N PRO A 54 23.30 -0.22 1.56
CA PRO A 54 22.76 1.12 1.52
C PRO A 54 21.82 1.24 0.32
N GLY A 55 20.68 1.89 0.51
CA GLY A 55 19.60 1.89 -0.47
C GLY A 55 18.63 0.72 -0.32
N ARG A 56 18.20 0.43 0.92
CA ARG A 56 16.88 -0.19 1.13
C ARG A 56 15.84 0.68 0.46
N GLY A 57 15.48 0.28 -0.75
CA GLY A 57 14.67 1.07 -1.65
C GLY A 57 13.72 0.18 -2.42
N LEU A 58 12.67 0.82 -2.88
CA LEU A 58 11.53 0.28 -3.60
C LEU A 58 11.87 -0.65 -4.76
N PHE A 59 13.05 -0.47 -5.37
CA PHE A 59 13.51 -1.32 -6.45
C PHE A 59 13.87 -2.75 -5.97
N HIS A 60 14.41 -2.90 -4.76
CA HIS A 60 14.71 -4.23 -4.21
C HIS A 60 13.42 -5.01 -3.92
N SER A 61 12.45 -4.34 -3.31
CA SER A 61 11.13 -4.89 -3.05
C SER A 61 10.40 -5.18 -4.37
N LEU A 62 10.48 -4.29 -5.37
CA LEU A 62 9.94 -4.51 -6.72
C LEU A 62 10.54 -5.73 -7.41
N VAL A 63 11.85 -5.84 -7.48
CA VAL A 63 12.55 -6.95 -8.13
C VAL A 63 12.23 -8.26 -7.42
N THR A 64 12.32 -8.29 -6.10
CA THR A 64 11.99 -9.48 -5.29
C THR A 64 10.55 -9.89 -5.51
N LEU A 65 9.61 -8.95 -5.45
CA LEU A 65 8.19 -9.21 -5.69
C LEU A 65 7.93 -9.69 -7.11
N THR A 66 8.64 -9.15 -8.11
CA THR A 66 8.52 -9.58 -9.52
C THR A 66 9.05 -11.00 -9.70
N VAL A 67 10.23 -11.29 -9.13
CA VAL A 67 10.89 -12.60 -9.17
C VAL A 67 10.07 -13.65 -8.43
N LEU A 68 9.28 -13.28 -7.41
CA LEU A 68 8.36 -14.19 -6.74
C LEU A 68 7.03 -14.32 -7.50
N ALA A 69 6.46 -13.22 -7.97
CA ALA A 69 5.14 -13.19 -8.59
C ALA A 69 5.12 -13.85 -9.97
N VAL A 70 6.12 -13.61 -10.83
CA VAL A 70 6.15 -14.14 -12.20
C VAL A 70 6.22 -15.68 -12.22
N PRO A 71 7.12 -16.34 -11.48
CA PRO A 71 7.11 -17.79 -11.35
C PRO A 71 5.86 -18.31 -10.66
N ALA A 72 5.34 -17.63 -9.63
CA ALA A 72 4.12 -18.06 -8.96
C ALA A 72 2.89 -18.04 -9.90
N ILE A 73 2.77 -17.03 -10.76
CA ILE A 73 1.71 -16.96 -11.78
C ILE A 73 1.86 -18.11 -12.79
N ARG A 74 3.09 -18.42 -13.22
CA ARG A 74 3.38 -19.49 -14.18
C ARG A 74 3.17 -20.88 -13.58
N ALA A 75 3.60 -21.10 -12.36
CA ALA A 75 3.51 -22.38 -11.66
C ALA A 75 2.10 -22.69 -11.14
N PHE A 76 1.33 -21.65 -10.79
CA PHE A 76 0.00 -21.77 -10.21
C PHE A 76 -1.04 -20.98 -11.01
N PRO A 77 -1.37 -21.37 -12.26
CA PRO A 77 -2.28 -20.62 -13.12
C PRO A 77 -3.68 -20.48 -12.52
N ALA A 78 -4.15 -21.48 -11.76
CA ALA A 78 -5.41 -21.41 -11.03
C ALA A 78 -5.45 -20.29 -9.96
N ARG A 79 -4.28 -19.86 -9.46
CA ARG A 79 -4.12 -18.78 -8.48
C ARG A 79 -3.60 -17.49 -9.11
N ALA A 80 -3.37 -17.44 -10.43
CA ALA A 80 -2.76 -16.30 -11.10
C ALA A 80 -3.50 -14.98 -10.84
N LYS A 81 -4.85 -15.00 -10.80
CA LYS A 81 -5.65 -13.80 -10.47
C LYS A 81 -5.39 -13.29 -9.06
N LEU A 82 -5.26 -14.20 -8.09
CA LEU A 82 -4.98 -13.85 -6.70
C LEU A 82 -3.56 -13.29 -6.56
N VAL A 83 -2.58 -13.98 -7.13
CA VAL A 83 -1.17 -13.54 -7.12
C VAL A 83 -1.02 -12.20 -7.83
N GLY A 84 -1.69 -12.02 -8.97
CA GLY A 84 -1.71 -10.75 -9.71
C GLY A 84 -2.34 -9.61 -8.91
N ALA A 85 -3.39 -9.88 -8.12
CA ALA A 85 -4.01 -8.88 -7.24
C ALA A 85 -3.07 -8.44 -6.10
N VAL A 86 -2.38 -9.40 -5.47
CA VAL A 86 -1.36 -9.13 -4.45
C VAL A 86 -0.20 -8.34 -5.07
N TYR A 87 0.27 -8.75 -6.24
CA TYR A 87 1.35 -8.06 -6.93
C TYR A 87 0.96 -6.62 -7.30
N LEU A 88 -0.26 -6.41 -7.81
CA LEU A 88 -0.79 -5.07 -8.10
C LEU A 88 -0.82 -4.18 -6.84
N GLY A 89 -1.28 -4.71 -5.71
CA GLY A 89 -1.26 -3.99 -4.44
C GLY A 89 0.14 -3.54 -4.05
N ALA A 90 1.13 -4.42 -4.21
CA ALA A 90 2.51 -4.09 -3.93
C ALA A 90 3.07 -3.03 -4.89
N LEU A 91 2.72 -3.07 -6.19
CA LEU A 91 3.08 -2.01 -7.13
C LEU A 91 2.47 -0.66 -6.74
N VAL A 92 1.23 -0.63 -6.27
CA VAL A 92 0.57 0.59 -5.79
C VAL A 92 1.29 1.16 -4.57
N HIS A 93 1.69 0.32 -3.62
CA HIS A 93 2.52 0.73 -2.49
C HIS A 93 3.83 1.36 -2.95
N LEU A 94 4.55 0.68 -3.85
CA LEU A 94 5.84 1.15 -4.33
C LEU A 94 5.75 2.47 -5.11
N ALA A 95 4.64 2.69 -5.82
CA ALA A 95 4.37 3.95 -6.51
C ALA A 95 4.10 5.10 -5.54
N GLN A 96 3.55 4.82 -4.35
CA GLN A 96 3.26 5.82 -3.32
C GLN A 96 4.49 6.26 -2.53
N ASP A 97 5.49 5.40 -2.44
CA ASP A 97 6.76 5.71 -1.76
C ASP A 97 7.70 6.61 -2.60
N THR A 98 7.31 6.97 -3.84
CA THR A 98 7.97 7.97 -4.69
C THR A 98 9.50 7.88 -4.69
N PRO A 99 10.09 6.79 -5.23
CA PRO A 99 11.53 6.60 -5.17
C PRO A 99 12.25 7.66 -5.99
N ASP A 100 13.41 8.10 -5.50
CA ASP A 100 14.36 8.83 -6.34
C ASP A 100 14.73 8.01 -7.58
N LEU A 101 14.98 8.69 -8.69
CA LEU A 101 15.29 8.03 -9.97
C LEU A 101 16.56 7.16 -9.86
N SER A 102 17.51 7.55 -9.01
CA SER A 102 18.71 6.76 -8.69
C SER A 102 18.36 5.40 -8.06
N VAL A 103 17.26 5.32 -7.30
CA VAL A 103 16.78 4.08 -6.71
C VAL A 103 16.18 3.16 -7.76
N ILE A 104 15.44 3.72 -8.72
CA ILE A 104 14.81 2.98 -9.81
C ILE A 104 15.85 2.43 -10.79
N LEU A 105 16.90 3.19 -11.07
CA LEU A 105 17.89 2.89 -12.10
C LEU A 105 19.09 2.08 -11.59
N TRP A 106 19.08 1.61 -10.35
CA TRP A 106 20.14 0.75 -9.83
C TRP A 106 20.14 -0.62 -10.56
N PRO A 107 21.30 -1.21 -10.90
CA PRO A 107 22.68 -0.78 -10.62
C PRO A 107 23.28 0.18 -11.65
N LEU A 108 22.53 0.59 -12.68
CA LEU A 108 23.02 1.40 -13.80
C LEU A 108 23.40 2.83 -13.40
N ALA A 109 22.78 3.38 -12.34
CA ALA A 109 23.05 4.73 -11.83
C ALA A 109 24.25 4.83 -10.87
N GLY A 110 24.96 3.73 -10.61
CA GLY A 110 26.11 3.69 -9.70
C GLY A 110 25.76 3.25 -8.27
N PRO A 111 26.77 3.16 -7.38
CA PRO A 111 26.58 2.73 -5.98
C PRO A 111 25.80 3.79 -5.18
N TRP A 112 24.96 3.32 -4.25
CA TRP A 112 24.22 4.19 -3.33
C TRP A 112 25.11 4.81 -2.26
N GLU A 113 24.75 6.02 -1.81
CA GLU A 113 25.32 6.57 -0.58
C GLU A 113 24.93 5.69 0.62
N PRO A 114 25.88 5.39 1.53
CA PRO A 114 25.60 4.70 2.77
C PRO A 114 24.46 5.38 3.54
N TYR A 115 23.33 4.71 3.73
CA TYR A 115 22.31 5.24 4.61
C TYR A 115 22.86 5.15 6.05
N PRO A 116 23.03 6.28 6.77
CA PRO A 116 23.58 6.23 8.11
C PRO A 116 22.66 5.39 9.00
N TYR A 117 23.28 4.58 9.87
CA TYR A 117 22.53 3.77 10.81
C TYR A 117 21.78 4.69 11.78
N MET A 118 20.46 4.76 11.64
CA MET A 118 19.58 5.52 12.54
C MET A 118 18.88 4.58 13.51
N SER A 119 18.89 4.93 14.78
CA SER A 119 18.04 4.34 15.81
C SER A 119 16.55 4.51 15.46
N LEU A 120 15.69 3.69 16.05
CA LEU A 120 14.24 3.79 15.86
C LEU A 120 13.71 5.19 16.21
N VAL A 121 14.26 5.81 17.26
CA VAL A 121 13.87 7.16 17.70
C VAL A 121 14.28 8.20 16.66
N GLU A 122 15.49 8.14 16.12
CA GLU A 122 15.95 9.04 15.06
C GLU A 122 15.12 8.89 13.78
N LYS A 123 14.72 7.66 13.43
CA LYS A 123 13.81 7.42 12.30
C LYS A 123 12.46 8.08 12.51
N LEU A 124 11.87 7.96 13.70
CA LEU A 124 10.59 8.59 14.02
C LEU A 124 10.70 10.12 14.02
N VAL A 125 11.78 10.68 14.58
CA VAL A 125 12.02 12.13 14.57
C VAL A 125 12.21 12.65 13.15
N ASN A 126 13.06 12.01 12.33
CA ASN A 126 13.22 12.41 10.94
C ASN A 126 11.92 12.28 10.14
N LEU A 127 11.13 11.24 10.37
CA LEU A 127 9.88 11.01 9.65
C LEU A 127 8.77 12.00 10.05
N TYR A 128 8.60 12.30 11.33
CA TYR A 128 7.49 13.12 11.83
C TYR A 128 7.82 14.59 12.06
N ILE A 129 9.11 14.91 12.25
CA ILE A 129 9.58 16.26 12.59
C ILE A 129 10.49 16.80 11.47
N GLY A 130 11.34 15.95 10.88
CA GLY A 130 12.33 16.34 9.88
C GLY A 130 11.82 16.40 8.43
N MET A 131 10.82 15.60 8.06
CA MET A 131 10.23 15.66 6.73
C MET A 131 9.34 16.90 6.58
N ASN A 132 9.40 17.53 5.40
CA ASN A 132 8.46 18.59 5.04
C ASN A 132 7.03 18.00 5.10
N PRO A 133 6.18 18.49 6.02
CA PRO A 133 4.89 17.87 6.31
C PRO A 133 3.98 17.84 5.09
N LEU A 134 4.15 18.73 4.10
CA LEU A 134 3.28 18.75 2.93
C LEU A 134 3.30 17.44 2.13
N GLN A 135 4.46 16.85 1.87
CA GLN A 135 4.55 15.71 0.95
C GLN A 135 4.07 14.39 1.57
N ALA A 136 4.49 14.10 2.80
CA ALA A 136 4.02 12.91 3.51
C ALA A 136 2.55 13.04 3.91
N TRP A 137 2.11 14.21 4.38
CA TRP A 137 0.78 14.33 4.96
C TRP A 137 -0.30 14.49 3.90
N LEU A 138 -0.05 15.16 2.77
CA LEU A 138 -1.11 15.36 1.77
C LEU A 138 -1.63 14.03 1.21
N GLY A 139 -0.73 13.08 0.92
CA GLY A 139 -1.10 11.75 0.48
C GLY A 139 -1.89 10.98 1.54
N GLU A 140 -1.34 10.88 2.76
CA GLU A 140 -1.97 10.12 3.84
C GLU A 140 -3.30 10.74 4.33
N MET A 141 -3.35 12.06 4.45
CA MET A 141 -4.55 12.78 4.89
C MET A 141 -5.65 12.73 3.85
N ALA A 142 -5.33 12.82 2.55
CA ALA A 142 -6.33 12.67 1.50
C ALA A 142 -6.98 11.27 1.54
N GLY A 143 -6.18 10.22 1.65
CA GLY A 143 -6.68 8.85 1.81
C GLY A 143 -7.49 8.67 3.09
N ALA A 144 -7.01 9.20 4.22
CA ALA A 144 -7.71 9.11 5.50
C ALA A 144 -9.06 9.86 5.48
N ILE A 145 -9.10 11.09 4.95
CA ILE A 145 -10.33 11.89 4.81
C ILE A 145 -11.33 11.17 3.89
N TYR A 146 -10.87 10.62 2.77
CA TYR A 146 -11.72 9.84 1.87
C TYR A 146 -12.32 8.62 2.58
N CYS A 147 -11.49 7.82 3.25
CA CYS A 147 -11.94 6.65 4.01
C CYS A 147 -12.95 7.03 5.09
N ALA A 148 -12.71 8.11 5.84
CA ALA A 148 -13.61 8.61 6.87
C ALA A 148 -14.96 9.04 6.26
N GLY A 149 -14.95 9.83 5.19
CA GLY A 149 -16.17 10.25 4.49
C GLY A 149 -16.94 9.06 3.90
N TYR A 150 -16.24 8.10 3.31
CA TYR A 150 -16.83 6.87 2.80
C TYR A 150 -17.51 6.06 3.92
N PHE A 151 -16.84 5.91 5.07
CA PHE A 151 -17.40 5.18 6.20
C PHE A 151 -18.62 5.89 6.81
N VAL A 152 -18.54 7.21 7.00
CA VAL A 152 -19.66 8.03 7.49
C VAL A 152 -20.87 7.91 6.56
N THR A 153 -20.68 8.05 5.24
CA THR A 153 -21.79 7.94 4.29
C THR A 153 -22.43 6.55 4.28
N ARG A 154 -21.63 5.48 4.47
CA ARG A 154 -22.15 4.11 4.61
C ARG A 154 -22.97 3.93 5.89
N ILE A 155 -22.50 4.45 7.02
CA ILE A 155 -23.25 4.43 8.29
C ILE A 155 -24.58 5.19 8.14
N LEU A 156 -24.55 6.39 7.56
CA LEU A 156 -25.76 7.20 7.37
C LEU A 156 -26.77 6.48 6.47
N LYS A 157 -26.33 5.88 5.36
CA LYS A 157 -27.19 5.07 4.49
C LYS A 157 -27.77 3.85 5.20
N TRP A 158 -26.97 3.14 5.98
CA TRP A 158 -27.42 1.98 6.75
C TRP A 158 -28.48 2.37 7.79
N ARG A 159 -28.25 3.48 8.53
CA ARG A 159 -29.23 4.01 9.49
C ARG A 159 -30.53 4.44 8.82
N ALA A 160 -30.45 5.12 7.68
CA ALA A 160 -31.63 5.53 6.92
C ALA A 160 -32.45 4.33 6.42
N LYS A 161 -31.78 3.29 5.89
CA LYS A 161 -32.44 2.05 5.49
C LYS A 161 -33.15 1.38 6.67
N LYS A 162 -32.45 1.22 7.80
CA LYS A 162 -33.02 0.61 9.01
C LYS A 162 -34.24 1.37 9.53
N LYS A 163 -34.24 2.70 9.46
CA LYS A 163 -35.39 3.54 9.84
C LYS A 163 -36.60 3.31 8.92
N ASN A 164 -36.38 3.22 7.61
CA ASN A 164 -37.43 2.95 6.64
C ASN A 164 -38.01 1.53 6.80
N ASP A 165 -37.16 0.54 7.05
CA ASP A 165 -37.59 -0.85 7.30
C ASP A 165 -38.46 -0.95 8.57
N VAL A 166 -38.13 -0.20 9.64
CA VAL A 166 -38.94 -0.14 10.87
C VAL A 166 -40.29 0.54 10.64
N SER A 167 -40.34 1.66 9.89
CA SER A 167 -41.60 2.35 9.60
C SER A 167 -42.56 1.57 8.70
N LEU A 168 -42.07 0.59 7.93
CA LEU A 168 -42.93 -0.27 7.11
C LEU A 168 -43.58 -1.39 7.96
N VAL A 169 -42.96 -1.81 9.06
CA VAL A 169 -43.48 -2.85 9.97
C VAL A 169 -44.55 -2.28 10.93
N GLU A 170 -44.55 -0.99 11.21
CA GLU A 170 -45.56 -0.34 12.08
C GLU A 170 -46.86 0.02 11.35
N VAL A 171 -46.94 -0.19 10.03
CA VAL A 171 -48.09 0.17 9.18
C VAL A 171 -48.86 -1.06 8.68
N GLU A 172 -48.41 -2.28 8.99
CA GLU A 172 -49.14 -3.55 8.78
C GLU A 172 -49.90 -4.00 10.04
#